data_AF-A0A957B777-F1
#
_entry.id   AF-A0A957B777-F1
#
_cell.length_a   1.000
_cell.length_b   1.000
_cell.length_c   1.000
_cell.angle_alpha   90.00
_cell.angle_beta   90.00
_cell.angle_gamma   90.00
#
_symmetry.space_group_name_H-M   'P 1'
#
loop_
_entity.id
_entity.type
_entity.pdbx_description
1 polymer ?
#
loop_
_entity_poly.entity_id
_entity_poly.type
_entity_poly.pdbx_seq_one_letter_code
_entity_poly.pdbx_strand_id
1 'polypeptide(L)'
;IFAPLENYFSTRVITAGIFIMMFAAFIVLIAIPTQVGMLLFVVLFGASFGANTLAKASLVADIFGVTHYGRISSMMGLFLTFVITAAPISMGAIYTANGSYDLVVMLMPLSPLIGFFIIWLLPKGKASDL
;
A
#
# COMPACT_ATOMS: atom_id res chain seq x y z
N ILE A 1 -4.26 27.13 6.40
CA ILE A 1 -3.43 26.78 7.57
C ILE A 1 -2.57 25.52 7.38
N PHE A 2 -2.77 24.70 6.32
CA PHE A 2 -1.92 23.54 5.99
C PHE A 2 -0.87 23.78 4.87
N ALA A 3 -0.68 25.04 4.47
CA ALA A 3 0.12 25.41 3.29
C ALA A 3 1.67 25.21 3.36
N PRO A 4 2.37 25.06 4.52
CA PRO A 4 3.84 24.98 4.47
C PRO A 4 4.45 23.59 4.76
N LEU A 5 3.67 22.53 4.95
CA LEU A 5 4.24 21.18 5.22
C LEU A 5 4.52 20.35 3.96
N GLU A 6 4.05 20.80 2.79
CA GLU A 6 4.26 20.17 1.49
C GLU A 6 5.71 20.28 0.98
N ASN A 7 6.55 21.08 1.64
CA ASN A 7 7.85 21.50 1.12
C ASN A 7 9.07 20.69 1.58
N TYR A 8 8.90 19.71 2.48
CA TYR A 8 10.06 18.97 3.03
C TYR A 8 10.18 17.51 2.56
N PHE A 9 9.07 16.85 2.22
CA PHE A 9 9.12 15.48 1.72
C PHE A 9 8.11 15.30 0.58
N SER A 10 8.61 14.92 -0.60
CA SER A 10 7.76 14.54 -1.72
C SER A 10 6.79 13.44 -1.27
N THR A 11 5.49 13.63 -1.51
CA THR A 11 4.41 12.67 -1.21
C THR A 11 4.76 11.25 -1.67
N ARG A 12 5.52 11.15 -2.77
CA ARG A 12 6.08 9.90 -3.29
C ARG A 12 7.04 9.20 -2.32
N VAL A 13 7.96 9.92 -1.70
CA VAL A 13 8.95 9.37 -0.74
C VAL A 13 8.24 8.89 0.52
N ILE A 14 7.27 9.66 1.01
CA ILE A 14 6.44 9.27 2.16
C ILE A 14 5.69 7.97 1.82
N THR A 15 5.05 7.91 0.65
CA THR A 15 4.28 6.74 0.25
C THR A 15 5.17 5.53 0.02
N ALA A 16 6.32 5.70 -0.64
CA ALA A 16 7.31 4.63 -0.81
C ALA A 16 7.80 4.09 0.55
N GLY A 17 8.05 4.97 1.52
CA GLY A 17 8.40 4.60 2.89
C GLY A 17 7.32 3.77 3.58
N ILE A 18 6.04 4.11 3.39
CA ILE A 18 4.91 3.34 3.91
C ILE A 18 4.88 1.92 3.33
N PHE A 19 5.09 1.76 2.03
CA PHE A 19 5.14 0.43 1.40
C PHE A 19 6.34 -0.40 1.89
N ILE A 20 7.50 0.22 2.10
CA ILE A 20 8.65 -0.45 2.71
C ILE A 20 8.33 -0.88 4.15
N MET A 21 7.69 -0.02 4.94
CA MET A 21 7.29 -0.35 6.32
C MET A 21 6.29 -1.52 6.36
N MET A 22 5.34 -1.54 5.42
CA MET A 22 4.38 -2.62 5.25
C MET A 22 5.06 -3.94 4.85
N PHE A 23 6.04 -3.89 3.95
CA PHE A 23 6.88 -5.04 3.60
C PHE A 23 7.65 -5.56 4.80
N ALA A 24 8.32 -4.67 5.54
CA ALA A 24 9.07 -5.02 6.74
C ALA A 24 8.17 -5.69 7.80
N ALA A 25 6.92 -5.25 7.96
CA ALA A 25 5.96 -5.90 8.84
C ALA A 25 5.74 -7.37 8.46
N PHE A 26 5.54 -7.68 7.17
CA PHE A 26 5.42 -9.07 6.72
C PHE A 26 6.71 -9.87 6.95
N ILE A 27 7.89 -9.26 6.78
CA ILE A 27 9.16 -9.92 7.10
C ILE A 27 9.25 -10.25 8.58
N VAL A 28 8.81 -9.37 9.48
CA VAL A 28 8.74 -9.64 10.93
C VAL A 28 7.81 -10.83 11.21
N LEU A 29 6.66 -10.90 10.54
CA LEU A 29 5.71 -12.00 10.69
C LEU A 29 6.32 -13.35 10.27
N ILE A 30 7.09 -13.37 9.18
CA ILE A 30 7.74 -14.59 8.65
C ILE A 30 8.96 -14.98 9.50
N ALA A 31 9.79 -14.02 9.89
CA ALA A 31 11.03 -14.27 10.61
C ALA A 31 10.82 -14.63 12.08
N ILE A 32 9.71 -14.18 12.69
CA ILE A 32 9.39 -14.41 14.10
C ILE A 32 8.03 -15.13 14.19
N PRO A 33 7.99 -16.46 14.00
CA PRO A 33 6.76 -17.26 14.08
C PRO A 33 6.33 -17.49 15.55
N THR A 34 6.17 -16.41 16.31
CA THR A 34 5.73 -16.43 17.70
C THR A 34 4.60 -15.43 17.92
N GLN A 35 3.89 -15.55 19.04
CA GLN A 35 2.81 -14.61 19.41
C GLN A 35 3.31 -13.16 19.49
N VAL A 36 4.56 -12.95 19.91
CA VAL A 36 5.19 -11.62 19.95
C VAL A 36 5.40 -11.07 18.53
N GLY A 37 5.87 -11.91 17.60
CA GLY A 37 6.03 -11.53 16.19
C GLY A 37 4.71 -11.12 15.54
N MET A 38 3.63 -11.84 15.86
CA MET A 38 2.27 -11.49 15.42
C MET A 38 1.81 -10.13 15.97
N LEU A 39 2.04 -9.84 17.26
CA LEU A 39 1.69 -8.54 17.85
C LEU A 39 2.48 -7.39 17.20
N LEU A 40 3.78 -7.58 16.98
CA LEU A 40 4.63 -6.61 16.29
C LEU A 40 4.15 -6.38 14.85
N PHE A 41 3.79 -7.46 14.14
CA PHE A 41 3.19 -7.36 12.81
C PHE A 41 1.92 -6.54 12.83
N VAL A 42 0.96 -6.83 13.72
CA VAL A 42 -0.32 -6.11 13.80
C VAL A 42 -0.10 -4.60 14.03
N VAL A 43 0.81 -4.24 14.92
CA VAL A 43 1.13 -2.83 15.20
C VAL A 43 1.78 -2.15 13.99
N LEU A 44 2.83 -2.74 13.41
CA LEU A 44 3.55 -2.16 12.28
C LEU A 44 2.70 -2.10 11.01
N PHE A 45 2.00 -3.19 10.71
CA PHE A 45 1.12 -3.30 9.57
C PHE A 45 -0.08 -2.37 9.71
N GLY A 46 -0.70 -2.31 10.89
CA GLY A 46 -1.81 -1.40 11.18
C GLY A 46 -1.41 0.07 11.02
N ALA A 47 -0.24 0.46 11.55
CA ALA A 47 0.29 1.80 11.38
C ALA A 47 0.54 2.14 9.90
N SER A 48 1.16 1.22 9.16
CA SER A 48 1.43 1.38 7.73
C SER A 48 0.14 1.49 6.91
N PHE A 49 -0.86 0.67 7.22
CA PHE A 49 -2.15 0.67 6.53
C PHE A 49 -2.93 1.97 6.76
N GLY A 50 -2.91 2.50 7.98
CA GLY A 50 -3.46 3.81 8.31
C GLY A 50 -2.78 4.94 7.51
N ALA A 51 -1.44 4.94 7.49
CA ALA A 51 -0.66 5.92 6.73
C ALA A 51 -0.92 5.83 5.22
N ASN A 52 -1.08 4.62 4.66
CA ASN A 52 -1.37 4.40 3.24
C ASN A 52 -2.69 5.06 2.80
N THR A 53 -3.69 5.06 3.68
CA THR A 53 -4.99 5.69 3.39
C THR A 53 -4.85 7.20 3.19
N LEU A 54 -4.06 7.86 4.03
CA LEU A 54 -3.76 9.30 3.93
C LEU A 54 -2.88 9.59 2.71
N ALA A 55 -1.82 8.80 2.52
CA ALA A 55 -0.88 8.95 1.43
C ALA A 55 -1.55 8.81 0.06
N LYS A 56 -2.49 7.87 -0.09
CA LYS A 56 -3.27 7.69 -1.32
C LYS A 56 -4.09 8.94 -1.64
N ALA A 57 -4.79 9.51 -0.65
CA ALA A 57 -5.60 10.72 -0.86
C ALA A 57 -4.72 11.90 -1.33
N SER A 58 -3.55 12.09 -0.70
CA SER A 58 -2.59 13.13 -1.10
C SER A 58 -2.04 12.90 -2.50
N LEU A 59 -1.61 11.68 -2.83
CA LEU A 59 -1.10 11.32 -4.16
C LEU A 59 -2.12 11.57 -5.28
N VAL A 60 -3.39 11.21 -5.06
CA VAL A 60 -4.42 11.45 -6.08
C VAL A 60 -4.69 12.95 -6.25
N ALA A 61 -4.68 13.73 -5.16
CA ALA A 61 -4.81 15.18 -5.22
C ALA A 61 -3.64 15.83 -5.99
N ASP A 62 -2.41 15.41 -5.70
CA ASP A 62 -1.18 15.93 -6.33
C ASP A 62 -1.10 15.63 -7.84
N ILE A 63 -1.54 14.43 -8.25
CA ILE A 63 -1.43 13.97 -9.64
C ILE A 63 -2.57 14.50 -10.51
N PHE A 64 -3.80 14.52 -10.00
CA PHE A 64 -4.99 14.74 -10.82
C PHE A 64 -5.70 16.07 -10.56
N GLY A 65 -5.36 16.78 -9.48
CA GLY A 65 -6.06 17.98 -9.05
C GLY A 65 -7.51 17.72 -8.63
N VAL A 66 -8.19 18.78 -8.18
CA VAL A 66 -9.54 18.68 -7.58
C VAL A 66 -10.69 18.68 -8.60
N THR A 67 -10.46 19.09 -9.85
CA THR A 67 -11.52 19.40 -10.83
C THR A 67 -12.28 18.18 -11.37
N HIS A 68 -11.63 17.01 -11.46
CA HIS A 68 -12.26 15.76 -11.92
C HIS A 68 -12.07 14.60 -10.92
N TYR A 69 -11.75 14.91 -9.66
CA TYR A 69 -11.40 13.94 -8.62
C TYR A 69 -12.46 12.85 -8.45
N GLY A 70 -13.74 13.23 -8.48
CA GLY A 70 -14.86 12.29 -8.34
C GLY A 70 -14.85 11.20 -9.43
N ARG A 71 -14.66 11.57 -10.70
CA ARG A 71 -14.69 10.62 -11.83
C ARG A 71 -13.49 9.67 -11.82
N ILE A 72 -12.32 10.17 -11.45
CA ILE A 72 -11.07 9.38 -11.36
C ILE A 72 -11.15 8.42 -10.16
N SER A 73 -11.56 8.93 -9.00
CA SER A 73 -11.73 8.14 -7.78
C SER A 73 -12.77 7.02 -7.96
N SER A 74 -13.89 7.28 -8.67
CA SER A 74 -14.87 6.23 -9.00
C SER A 74 -14.29 5.12 -9.88
N MET A 75 -13.53 5.46 -10.92
CA MET A 75 -12.88 4.46 -11.77
C MET A 75 -11.86 3.63 -10.97
N MET A 76 -11.02 4.29 -10.17
CA MET A 76 -10.08 3.62 -9.26
C MET A 76 -10.81 2.70 -8.26
N GLY A 77 -11.97 3.13 -7.76
CA GLY A 77 -12.82 2.36 -6.87
C GLY A 77 -13.29 1.05 -7.50
N LEU A 78 -13.77 1.08 -8.75
CA LEU A 78 -14.20 -0.13 -9.46
C LEU A 78 -13.10 -1.17 -9.58
N PHE A 79 -11.90 -0.74 -10.00
CA PHE A 79 -10.73 -1.64 -10.08
C PHE A 79 -10.34 -2.17 -8.71
N LEU A 80 -10.33 -1.32 -7.69
CA LEU A 80 -9.98 -1.71 -6.34
C LEU A 80 -10.97 -2.75 -5.79
N THR A 81 -12.27 -2.56 -6.00
CA THR A 81 -13.30 -3.52 -5.61
C THR A 81 -13.06 -4.87 -6.28
N PHE A 82 -12.79 -4.89 -7.59
CA PHE A 82 -12.50 -6.13 -8.29
C PHE A 82 -11.29 -6.87 -7.71
N VAL A 83 -10.21 -6.14 -7.42
CA VAL A 83 -9.00 -6.70 -6.80
C VAL A 83 -9.28 -7.23 -5.39
N ILE A 84 -10.00 -6.49 -4.56
CA ILE A 84 -10.36 -6.92 -3.19
C ILE A 84 -11.26 -8.17 -3.23
N THR A 85 -12.18 -8.27 -4.19
CA THR A 85 -13.03 -9.46 -4.36
C THR A 85 -12.23 -10.66 -4.87
N ALA A 86 -11.32 -10.44 -5.82
CA ALA A 86 -10.50 -11.52 -6.39
C ALA A 86 -9.42 -12.03 -5.43
N ALA A 87 -8.93 -11.20 -4.51
CA ALA A 87 -7.82 -11.54 -3.63
C ALA A 87 -8.10 -12.75 -2.70
N PRO A 88 -9.21 -12.81 -1.93
CA PRO A 88 -9.53 -13.98 -1.10
C PRO A 88 -9.73 -15.26 -1.92
N ILE A 89 -10.35 -15.15 -3.10
CA ILE A 89 -10.56 -16.30 -4.00
C ILE A 89 -9.21 -16.86 -4.44
N SER A 90 -8.30 -15.98 -4.86
CA SER A 90 -6.95 -16.36 -5.30
C SER A 90 -6.14 -17.00 -4.17
N MET A 91 -6.17 -16.40 -2.97
CA MET A 91 -5.48 -16.96 -1.80
C MET A 91 -6.08 -18.30 -1.36
N GLY A 92 -7.41 -18.43 -1.39
CA GLY A 92 -8.11 -19.67 -1.07
C GLY A 92 -7.73 -20.80 -2.04
N ALA A 93 -7.65 -20.50 -3.34
CA ALA A 93 -7.20 -21.47 -4.34
C ALA A 93 -5.76 -21.94 -4.09
N ILE A 94 -4.85 -21.02 -3.74
CA ILE A 94 -3.45 -21.35 -3.39
C ILE A 94 -3.39 -22.25 -2.15
N TYR A 95 -4.22 -21.97 -1.16
CA TYR A 95 -4.33 -22.79 0.06
C TYR A 95 -4.84 -24.21 -0.26
N THR A 96 -5.92 -24.35 -1.02
CA THR A 96 -6.48 -25.66 -1.38
C THR A 96 -5.50 -26.51 -2.20
N ALA A 97 -4.69 -25.88 -3.05
CA ALA A 97 -3.70 -26.59 -3.86
C ALA A 97 -2.49 -27.12 -3.06
N ASN A 98 -2.05 -26.39 -2.02
CA ASN A 98 -0.82 -26.73 -1.28
C ASN A 98 -1.07 -27.33 0.12
N GLY A 99 -2.27 -27.18 0.68
CA GLY A 99 -2.63 -27.66 2.01
C GLY A 99 -1.91 -26.96 3.18
N SER A 100 -1.10 -25.93 2.90
CA SER A 100 -0.37 -25.13 3.90
C SER A 100 -0.58 -23.64 3.68
N TYR A 101 -0.60 -22.88 4.79
CA TYR A 101 -0.62 -21.42 4.77
C TYR A 101 0.76 -20.80 4.48
N ASP A 102 1.84 -21.57 4.57
CA ASP A 102 3.21 -21.04 4.42
C ASP A 102 3.41 -20.32 3.10
N LEU A 103 2.90 -20.90 2.00
CA LEU A 103 2.98 -20.29 0.68
C LEU A 103 2.16 -19.00 0.58
N VAL A 104 0.98 -18.95 1.20
CA VAL A 104 0.13 -17.75 1.19
C VAL A 104 0.84 -16.62 1.95
N VAL A 105 1.40 -16.92 3.13
CA VAL A 105 2.12 -15.96 3.97
C VAL A 105 3.41 -15.48 3.30
N MET A 106 4.15 -16.35 2.61
CA MET A 106 5.36 -15.98 1.85
C MET A 106 5.06 -15.08 0.64
N LEU A 107 3.91 -15.25 0.00
CA LEU A 107 3.53 -14.45 -1.17
C LEU A 107 3.01 -13.05 -0.79
N MET A 108 2.39 -12.88 0.39
CA MET A 108 1.86 -11.59 0.84
C MET A 108 2.87 -10.42 0.80
N PRO A 109 4.13 -10.55 1.25
CA PRO A 109 5.14 -9.49 1.14
C PRO A 109 5.41 -9.02 -0.30
N LEU A 110 5.13 -9.80 -1.33
CA LEU A 110 5.33 -9.36 -2.72
C LEU A 110 4.38 -8.20 -3.09
N SER A 111 3.19 -8.14 -2.49
CA SER A 111 2.21 -7.10 -2.81
C SER A 111 2.67 -5.66 -2.45
N PRO A 112 3.20 -5.35 -1.24
CA PRO A 112 3.75 -4.04 -0.97
C PRO A 112 5.03 -3.72 -1.77
N LEU A 113 5.83 -4.73 -2.14
CA LEU A 113 6.99 -4.52 -3.03
C LEU A 113 6.55 -4.03 -4.42
N ILE A 114 5.53 -4.64 -5.00
CA ILE A 114 4.96 -4.20 -6.28
C ILE A 114 4.47 -2.75 -6.15
N GLY A 115 3.76 -2.43 -5.06
CA GLY A 115 3.33 -1.06 -4.77
C GLY A 115 4.48 -0.06 -4.69
N PHE A 116 5.56 -0.43 -3.98
CA PHE A 116 6.79 0.36 -3.91
C PHE A 116 7.38 0.60 -5.31
N PHE A 117 7.54 -0.45 -6.13
CA PHE A 117 8.11 -0.32 -7.47
C PHE A 117 7.25 0.56 -8.38
N ILE A 118 5.92 0.43 -8.34
CA ILE A 118 5.01 1.27 -9.12
C ILE A 118 5.19 2.74 -8.75
N ILE A 119 5.20 3.06 -7.46
CA ILE A 119 5.38 4.44 -6.98
C ILE A 119 6.79 4.94 -7.27
N TRP A 120 7.79 4.07 -7.17
CA TRP A 120 9.17 4.39 -7.53
C TRP A 120 9.38 4.54 -9.04
N LEU A 121 8.48 4.08 -9.90
CA LEU A 121 8.54 4.31 -11.34
C LEU A 121 7.72 5.52 -11.80
N LEU A 122 6.80 6.02 -10.96
CA LEU A 122 5.99 7.18 -11.31
C LEU A 122 6.87 8.41 -11.61
N PRO A 123 6.68 9.08 -12.77
CA PRO A 123 7.35 10.35 -13.04
C PRO A 123 7.04 11.36 -11.93
N LYS A 124 7.99 12.26 -11.61
CA LYS A 124 7.73 13.34 -10.64
C LYS A 124 6.50 14.12 -11.13
N GLY A 125 5.46 14.21 -10.30
CA GLY A 125 4.23 14.92 -10.62
C GLY A 125 4.53 16.40 -10.91
N LYS A 126 3.93 16.95 -11.96
CA LYS A 126 4.15 18.32 -12.47
C LYS A 126 3.63 19.46 -11.56
N ALA A 127 3.26 19.17 -10.31
CA ALA A 127 2.74 20.17 -9.39
C ALA A 127 3.84 21.06 -8.77
N SER A 128 5.12 20.78 -9.00
CA SER A 128 6.23 21.64 -8.56
C SER A 128 6.51 22.84 -9.47
N ASP A 129 5.80 22.96 -10.60
CA ASP A 129 6.08 23.95 -11.66
C ASP A 129 4.91 24.94 -11.89
N LEU A 130 3.92 24.98 -11.00
CA LEU A 130 2.84 25.98 -10.98
C LEU A 130 2.89 26.80 -9.68
#